data_AF-A0A954FR98-F1
#
_entry.id   AF-A0A954FR98-F1
#
_cell.length_a   1.000
_cell.length_b   1.000
_cell.length_c   1.000
_cell.angle_alpha   90.00
_cell.angle_beta   90.00
_cell.angle_gamma   90.00
#
_symmetry.space_group_name_H-M   'P 1'
#
loop_
_entity.id
_entity.type
_entity.pdbx_description
1 polymer ?
#
loop_
_entity_poly.entity_id
_entity_poly.type
_entity_poly.pdbx_seq_one_letter_code
_entity_poly.pdbx_strand_id
1 'polypeptide(L)'
;MVALADVNDVSDLNECFKALEPTEEIRLLDWAIANAVNHKGRPYDHLFYPHIGAPGGPMDAFDDHRIRTIVLQWASRLGKSFFGQCATLYTADVDPAPMMFASSDKKLAVEVTKRTYKMIRSSKLASQLKKRTRQDLIEFQYCEMFVAWALSASTLADKDVKVGHANEIDKWEQESTATEADPLKLFSDRGKDFHSTRKFIYEGTPTIRGKSRVEHLRIQGTNCRFCVPCPHCQEYQTLEFDQIKWQKGPGGKSTPDAARDTAYYECIECGGTIEDHHRVKMMRAGVWCPEGAKVKSKAAMDEHARRLYAKPGEKVWDGWSSARWIEDEPVKDSISATYQLSSYYALSVGWGDIAAEFVESKSKPQLLRNFINQWKGDTWEIAEQKQTWEQLGNRIIVSLERGLVPATASMLTIGVDKQSEFYVFVVVAWSPGQASH
;
A
#
# COMPACT_ATOMS: atom_id res chain seq x y z
N MET A 1 52.57 -27.73 -33.82
CA MET A 1 52.16 -26.37 -34.23
C MET A 1 50.69 -26.42 -34.55
N VAL A 2 49.85 -26.01 -33.60
CA VAL A 2 48.44 -25.74 -33.88
C VAL A 2 48.43 -24.44 -34.69
N ALA A 3 47.90 -24.48 -35.91
CA ALA A 3 47.74 -23.30 -36.73
C ALA A 3 46.83 -22.33 -35.98
N LEU A 4 47.38 -21.16 -35.62
CA LEU A 4 46.59 -20.03 -35.17
C LEU A 4 45.69 -19.65 -36.35
N ALA A 5 44.37 -19.81 -36.16
CA ALA A 5 43.38 -19.35 -37.10
C ALA A 5 43.58 -17.84 -37.33
N ASP A 6 43.40 -17.43 -38.59
CA ASP A 6 43.58 -16.08 -39.09
C ASP A 6 42.73 -15.08 -38.27
N VAL A 7 43.38 -14.26 -37.43
CA VAL A 7 42.73 -13.31 -36.48
C VAL A 7 42.26 -12.04 -37.20
N ASN A 8 41.83 -12.16 -38.45
CA ASN A 8 41.36 -11.03 -39.27
C ASN A 8 39.83 -10.91 -39.31
N ASP A 9 39.10 -11.89 -38.77
CA ASP A 9 37.66 -11.81 -38.56
C ASP A 9 37.35 -11.42 -37.10
N VAL A 10 37.12 -10.13 -36.89
CA VAL A 10 36.75 -9.55 -35.58
C VAL A 10 35.23 -9.44 -35.39
N SER A 11 34.42 -10.03 -36.29
CA SER A 11 32.95 -9.98 -36.17
C SER A 11 32.46 -10.69 -34.90
N ASP A 12 33.01 -11.85 -34.59
CA ASP A 12 32.76 -12.59 -33.33
C ASP A 12 33.14 -11.78 -32.08
N LEU A 13 34.25 -11.05 -32.14
CA LEU A 13 34.68 -10.16 -31.05
C LEU A 13 33.72 -8.98 -30.90
N ASN A 14 33.24 -8.39 -32.01
CA ASN A 14 32.24 -7.32 -31.98
C ASN A 14 30.90 -7.81 -31.42
N GLU A 15 30.47 -9.04 -31.71
CA GLU A 15 29.29 -9.63 -31.09
C GLU A 15 29.49 -9.90 -29.59
N CYS A 16 30.67 -10.38 -29.20
CA CYS A 16 31.05 -10.52 -27.79
C CYS A 16 31.11 -9.17 -27.06
N PHE A 17 31.65 -8.12 -27.69
CA PHE A 17 31.69 -6.78 -27.11
C PHE A 17 30.29 -6.17 -26.99
N LYS A 18 29.40 -6.36 -27.97
CA LYS A 18 27.98 -6.00 -27.85
C LYS A 18 27.27 -6.74 -26.72
N ALA A 19 27.66 -7.98 -26.43
CA ALA A 19 27.15 -8.72 -25.28
C ALA A 19 27.70 -8.22 -23.93
N LEU A 20 28.82 -7.49 -23.95
CA LEU A 20 29.42 -6.82 -22.79
C LEU A 20 29.06 -5.34 -22.69
N GLU A 21 28.40 -4.77 -23.69
CA GLU A 21 27.88 -3.41 -23.62
C GLU A 21 26.87 -3.34 -22.47
N PRO A 22 27.01 -2.36 -21.56
CA PRO A 22 26.06 -2.20 -20.47
C PRO A 22 24.65 -2.03 -21.05
N THR A 23 23.69 -2.74 -20.48
CA THR A 23 22.28 -2.63 -20.87
C THR A 23 21.87 -1.17 -20.80
N GLU A 24 21.17 -0.69 -21.84
CA GLU A 24 20.68 0.68 -21.89
C GLU A 24 19.87 0.97 -20.61
N GLU A 25 20.27 1.99 -19.85
CA GLU A 25 19.54 2.41 -18.66
C GLU A 25 18.17 2.92 -19.11
N ILE A 26 17.13 2.12 -18.91
CA ILE A 26 15.74 2.49 -19.17
C ILE A 26 15.00 2.62 -17.85
N ARG A 27 14.27 3.72 -17.67
CA ARG A 27 13.42 3.92 -16.49
C ARG A 27 12.32 2.87 -16.44
N LEU A 28 11.94 2.41 -15.26
CA LEU A 28 10.84 1.45 -15.11
C LEU A 28 9.54 1.96 -15.74
N LEU A 29 9.24 3.25 -15.64
CA LEU A 29 8.06 3.84 -16.27
C LEU A 29 8.09 3.74 -17.81
N ASP A 30 9.21 4.13 -18.43
CA ASP A 30 9.35 4.07 -19.90
C ASP A 30 9.28 2.63 -20.39
N TRP A 31 9.96 1.74 -19.67
CA TRP A 31 9.90 0.31 -19.94
C TRP A 31 8.46 -0.22 -19.81
N ALA A 32 7.73 0.17 -18.77
CA ALA A 32 6.36 -0.29 -18.55
C ALA A 32 5.41 0.23 -19.63
N ILE A 33 5.53 1.50 -20.04
CA ILE A 33 4.74 2.09 -21.13
C ILE A 33 4.99 1.34 -22.44
N ALA A 34 6.24 1.01 -22.74
CA ALA A 34 6.61 0.34 -23.99
C ALA A 34 6.27 -1.16 -23.99
N ASN A 35 6.35 -1.85 -22.83
CA ASN A 35 6.43 -3.31 -22.79
C ASN A 35 5.38 -3.98 -21.90
N ALA A 36 4.89 -3.31 -20.85
CA ALA A 36 3.97 -3.93 -19.91
C ALA A 36 2.56 -4.02 -20.48
N VAL A 37 1.97 -5.22 -20.38
CA VAL A 37 0.58 -5.48 -20.73
C VAL A 37 -0.13 -6.12 -19.55
N ASN A 38 -1.43 -5.90 -19.43
CA ASN A 38 -2.23 -6.58 -18.42
C ASN A 38 -2.57 -8.02 -18.86
N HIS A 39 -3.22 -8.78 -17.97
CA HIS A 39 -3.62 -10.17 -18.23
C HIS A 39 -4.60 -10.37 -19.41
N LYS A 40 -5.14 -9.28 -19.98
CA LYS A 40 -5.99 -9.27 -21.19
C LYS A 40 -5.21 -8.83 -22.45
N GLY A 41 -3.88 -8.66 -22.35
CA GLY A 41 -3.03 -8.20 -23.44
C GLY A 41 -3.17 -6.71 -23.77
N ARG A 42 -3.84 -5.92 -22.92
CA ARG A 42 -3.93 -4.45 -23.15
C ARG A 42 -2.67 -3.78 -22.60
N PRO A 43 -2.05 -2.84 -23.34
CA PRO A 43 -0.92 -2.06 -22.85
C PRO A 43 -1.18 -1.36 -21.52
N TYR A 44 -0.11 -1.09 -20.77
CA TYR A 44 -0.19 -0.30 -19.56
C TYR A 44 -0.71 1.12 -19.85
N ASP A 45 -1.82 1.46 -19.23
CA ASP A 45 -2.37 2.81 -19.25
C ASP A 45 -1.83 3.61 -18.06
N HIS A 46 -0.63 4.16 -18.23
CA HIS A 46 0.00 5.04 -17.23
C HIS A 46 -0.83 6.29 -16.95
N LEU A 47 -1.66 6.72 -17.90
CA LEU A 47 -2.56 7.86 -17.75
C LEU A 47 -3.81 7.54 -16.93
N PHE A 48 -4.14 6.25 -16.76
CA PHE A 48 -5.22 5.78 -15.88
C PHE A 48 -4.75 5.56 -14.44
N TYR A 49 -3.46 5.25 -14.25
CA TYR A 49 -2.82 5.11 -12.94
C TYR A 49 -1.65 6.10 -12.77
N PRO A 50 -1.90 7.42 -12.89
CA PRO A 50 -0.83 8.42 -12.98
C PRO A 50 0.06 8.45 -11.74
N HIS A 51 -0.47 8.15 -10.56
CA HIS A 51 0.26 8.14 -9.29
C HIS A 51 1.40 7.11 -9.25
N ILE A 52 1.41 6.08 -10.09
CA ILE A 52 2.48 5.07 -10.10
C ILE A 52 3.77 5.64 -10.73
N GLY A 53 3.63 6.42 -11.81
CA GLY A 53 4.72 7.05 -12.56
C GLY A 53 4.89 8.55 -12.31
N ALA A 54 4.10 9.13 -11.40
CA ALA A 54 4.17 10.53 -11.03
C ALA A 54 5.54 10.89 -10.41
N PRO A 55 5.93 12.18 -10.40
CA PRO A 55 7.15 12.63 -9.75
C PRO A 55 7.27 12.18 -8.30
N GLY A 56 8.37 11.49 -7.98
CA GLY A 56 8.64 10.90 -6.66
C GLY A 56 7.80 9.67 -6.35
N GLY A 57 7.20 9.05 -7.38
CA GLY A 57 6.31 7.90 -7.23
C GLY A 57 7.03 6.55 -7.14
N PRO A 58 6.26 5.46 -7.00
CA PRO A 58 6.81 4.12 -6.84
C PRO A 58 7.77 3.67 -7.94
N MET A 59 7.56 4.07 -9.20
CA MET A 59 8.50 3.74 -10.28
C MET A 59 9.84 4.47 -10.16
N ASP A 60 9.83 5.77 -9.81
CA ASP A 60 11.07 6.51 -9.51
C ASP A 60 11.82 5.88 -8.32
N ALA A 61 11.10 5.48 -7.27
CA ALA A 61 11.69 4.82 -6.11
C ALA A 61 12.25 3.43 -6.43
N PHE A 62 11.69 2.73 -7.42
CA PHE A 62 12.27 1.47 -7.88
C PHE A 62 13.58 1.71 -8.62
N ASP A 63 13.64 2.72 -9.49
CA ASP A 63 14.85 3.08 -10.26
C ASP A 63 15.97 3.65 -9.37
N ASP A 64 15.65 4.27 -8.24
CA ASP A 64 16.67 4.87 -7.36
C ASP A 64 17.47 3.83 -6.58
N HIS A 65 18.75 3.67 -6.94
CA HIS A 65 19.69 2.76 -6.28
C HIS A 65 19.90 2.97 -4.77
N ARG A 66 19.38 4.00 -4.12
CA ARG A 66 19.42 4.18 -2.65
C ARG A 66 18.21 3.59 -1.92
N ILE A 67 17.08 3.48 -2.62
CA ILE A 67 15.86 2.89 -2.06
C ILE A 67 15.99 1.37 -2.05
N ARG A 68 15.70 0.75 -0.92
CA ARG A 68 15.68 -0.72 -0.73
C ARG A 68 14.27 -1.26 -0.53
N THR A 69 13.38 -0.41 -0.03
CA THR A 69 12.04 -0.80 0.39
C THR A 69 11.01 0.17 -0.18
N ILE A 70 9.94 -0.38 -0.75
CA ILE A 70 8.81 0.37 -1.28
C ILE A 70 7.56 -0.14 -0.58
N VAL A 71 6.80 0.73 0.07
CA VAL A 71 5.58 0.33 0.82
C VAL A 71 4.36 1.05 0.27
N LEU A 72 3.33 0.30 -0.11
CA LEU A 72 2.09 0.84 -0.68
C LEU A 72 0.90 0.53 0.23
N GLN A 73 0.59 1.44 1.16
CA GLN A 73 -0.68 1.43 1.90
C GLN A 73 -1.74 2.15 1.06
N TRP A 74 -2.30 1.47 0.07
CA TRP A 74 -3.31 2.08 -0.78
C TRP A 74 -4.67 1.43 -0.58
N ALA A 75 -5.73 2.17 -0.90
CA ALA A 75 -7.07 1.66 -1.08
C ALA A 75 -7.14 0.62 -2.23
N SER A 76 -8.28 -0.04 -2.36
CA SER A 76 -8.47 -1.08 -3.38
C SER A 76 -8.44 -0.50 -4.81
N ARG A 77 -8.03 -1.32 -5.79
CA ARG A 77 -8.06 -0.99 -7.24
C ARG A 77 -7.18 0.19 -7.71
N LEU A 78 -6.13 0.53 -6.96
CA LEU A 78 -5.16 1.58 -7.34
C LEU A 78 -3.90 1.07 -8.07
N GLY A 79 -3.90 -0.18 -8.54
CA GLY A 79 -2.78 -0.71 -9.33
C GLY A 79 -1.54 -1.16 -8.54
N LYS A 80 -1.64 -1.33 -7.20
CA LYS A 80 -0.53 -1.81 -6.32
C LYS A 80 0.17 -3.06 -6.87
N SER A 81 -0.59 -4.13 -7.04
CA SER A 81 -0.04 -5.41 -7.49
C SER A 81 0.46 -5.36 -8.94
N PHE A 82 -0.14 -4.50 -9.78
CA PHE A 82 0.30 -4.29 -11.16
C PHE A 82 1.67 -3.59 -11.20
N PHE A 83 1.91 -2.59 -10.35
CA PHE A 83 3.24 -2.00 -10.18
C PHE A 83 4.27 -3.07 -9.77
N GLY A 84 3.94 -3.90 -8.76
CA GLY A 84 4.84 -4.98 -8.33
C GLY A 84 5.13 -6.01 -9.44
N GLN A 85 4.14 -6.31 -10.31
CA GLN A 85 4.36 -7.14 -11.50
C GLN A 85 5.23 -6.42 -12.55
N CYS A 86 5.05 -5.12 -12.78
CA CYS A 86 5.94 -4.37 -13.69
C CYS A 86 7.38 -4.39 -13.20
N ALA A 87 7.60 -4.19 -11.90
CA ALA A 87 8.93 -4.23 -11.29
C ALA A 87 9.63 -5.59 -11.47
N THR A 88 8.93 -6.71 -11.28
CA THR A 88 9.52 -8.03 -11.48
C THR A 88 9.77 -8.35 -12.96
N LEU A 89 8.87 -7.95 -13.85
CA LEU A 89 9.05 -8.16 -15.29
C LEU A 89 10.15 -7.26 -15.87
N TYR A 90 10.28 -6.03 -15.38
CA TYR A 90 11.40 -5.13 -15.68
C TYR A 90 12.72 -5.74 -15.24
N THR A 91 12.77 -6.27 -14.02
CA THR A 91 13.97 -6.94 -13.50
C THR A 91 14.36 -8.12 -14.40
N ALA A 92 13.40 -8.95 -14.82
CA ALA A 92 13.69 -10.06 -15.74
C ALA A 92 14.25 -9.63 -17.10
N ASP A 93 13.88 -8.43 -17.58
CA ASP A 93 14.29 -7.92 -18.89
C ASP A 93 15.59 -7.13 -18.87
N VAL A 94 15.78 -6.28 -17.85
CA VAL A 94 16.82 -5.24 -17.82
C VAL A 94 17.98 -5.59 -16.90
N ASP A 95 17.71 -6.15 -15.71
CA ASP A 95 18.73 -6.53 -14.72
C ASP A 95 18.36 -7.88 -14.08
N PRO A 96 18.47 -9.00 -14.85
CA PRO A 96 17.98 -10.31 -14.42
C PRO A 96 18.60 -10.75 -13.09
N ALA A 97 17.74 -10.98 -12.09
CA ALA A 97 18.18 -11.36 -10.76
C ALA A 97 17.16 -12.31 -10.09
N PRO A 98 17.55 -13.05 -9.03
CA PRO A 98 16.61 -13.89 -8.29
C PRO A 98 15.50 -13.03 -7.65
N MET A 99 14.24 -13.43 -7.86
CA MET A 99 13.06 -12.70 -7.39
C MET A 99 12.13 -13.58 -6.56
N MET A 100 11.27 -12.97 -5.74
CA MET A 100 10.17 -13.66 -5.07
C MET A 100 8.88 -12.85 -5.13
N PHE A 101 7.79 -13.51 -5.48
CA PHE A 101 6.42 -13.03 -5.24
C PHE A 101 5.78 -13.84 -4.11
N ALA A 102 5.27 -13.16 -3.09
CA ALA A 102 4.60 -13.80 -1.97
C ALA A 102 3.23 -13.14 -1.71
N SER A 103 2.23 -13.94 -1.33
CA SER A 103 0.87 -13.45 -1.04
C SER A 103 0.35 -14.02 0.29
N SER A 104 -0.81 -13.56 0.74
CA SER A 104 -1.42 -13.99 2.00
C SER A 104 -1.71 -15.49 2.05
N ASP A 105 -2.15 -16.07 0.94
CA ASP A 105 -2.50 -17.47 0.84
C ASP A 105 -2.14 -18.07 -0.52
N LYS A 106 -2.10 -19.40 -0.58
CA LYS A 106 -1.71 -20.17 -1.77
C LYS A 106 -2.63 -19.92 -2.96
N LYS A 107 -3.95 -19.81 -2.74
CA LYS A 107 -4.93 -19.66 -3.82
C LYS A 107 -4.71 -18.31 -4.52
N LEU A 108 -4.56 -17.24 -3.75
CA LEU A 108 -4.28 -15.92 -4.28
C LEU A 108 -2.92 -15.87 -4.98
N ALA A 109 -1.89 -16.47 -4.38
CA ALA A 109 -0.56 -16.55 -4.98
C ALA A 109 -0.60 -17.20 -6.37
N VAL A 110 -1.25 -18.37 -6.48
CA VAL A 110 -1.39 -19.10 -7.75
C VAL A 110 -2.22 -18.33 -8.78
N GLU A 111 -3.26 -17.62 -8.36
CA GLU A 111 -4.08 -16.79 -9.26
C GLU A 111 -3.29 -15.61 -9.84
N VAL A 112 -2.51 -14.92 -9.01
CA VAL A 112 -1.63 -13.84 -9.47
C VAL A 112 -0.57 -14.40 -10.42
N THR A 113 0.09 -15.50 -10.07
CA THR A 113 1.09 -16.16 -10.94
C THR A 113 0.51 -16.54 -12.30
N LYS A 114 -0.71 -17.11 -12.34
CA LYS A 114 -1.41 -17.40 -13.61
C LYS A 114 -1.64 -16.13 -14.45
N ARG A 115 -1.99 -15.01 -13.82
CA ARG A 115 -2.14 -13.71 -14.51
C ARG A 115 -0.79 -13.19 -15.01
N THR A 116 0.27 -13.30 -14.22
CA THR A 116 1.63 -12.90 -14.61
C THR A 116 2.12 -13.70 -15.83
N TYR A 117 1.89 -15.02 -15.88
CA TYR A 117 2.20 -15.81 -17.08
C TYR A 117 1.48 -15.31 -18.34
N LYS A 118 0.21 -14.87 -18.21
CA LYS A 118 -0.53 -14.28 -19.34
C LYS A 118 0.09 -12.94 -19.76
N MET A 119 0.47 -12.09 -18.80
CA MET A 119 1.16 -10.83 -19.07
C MET A 119 2.47 -11.06 -19.84
N ILE A 120 3.30 -12.00 -19.38
CA ILE A 120 4.58 -12.34 -20.02
C ILE A 120 4.36 -12.79 -21.47
N ARG A 121 3.47 -13.76 -21.68
CA ARG A 121 3.18 -14.32 -23.01
C ARG A 121 2.57 -13.33 -24.00
N SER A 122 1.92 -12.29 -23.50
CA SER A 122 1.33 -11.21 -24.31
C SER A 122 2.26 -10.01 -24.48
N SER A 123 3.49 -10.07 -23.98
CA SER A 123 4.51 -9.03 -24.09
C SER A 123 5.72 -9.52 -24.89
N LYS A 124 6.70 -8.63 -25.13
CA LYS A 124 7.99 -9.03 -25.74
C LYS A 124 8.75 -10.09 -24.94
N LEU A 125 8.43 -10.25 -23.64
CA LEU A 125 9.07 -11.22 -22.75
C LEU A 125 8.64 -12.67 -23.01
N ALA A 126 7.73 -12.92 -23.95
CA ALA A 126 7.30 -14.26 -24.31
C ALA A 126 8.49 -15.18 -24.69
N SER A 127 9.52 -14.62 -25.32
CA SER A 127 10.75 -15.34 -25.70
C SER A 127 11.65 -15.68 -24.51
N GLN A 128 11.59 -14.92 -23.42
CA GLN A 128 12.38 -15.16 -22.22
C GLN A 128 11.81 -16.29 -21.36
N LEU A 129 10.53 -16.64 -21.53
CA LEU A 129 9.85 -17.62 -20.69
C LEU A 129 10.29 -19.04 -21.06
N LYS A 130 10.75 -19.83 -20.07
CA LYS A 130 10.97 -21.26 -20.30
C LYS A 130 9.65 -21.99 -20.56
N LYS A 131 9.68 -23.07 -21.35
CA LYS A 131 8.48 -23.77 -21.86
C LYS A 131 7.51 -24.25 -20.77
N ARG A 132 8.00 -24.63 -19.58
CA ARG A 132 7.18 -25.23 -18.51
C ARG A 132 6.50 -24.16 -17.65
N THR A 133 5.18 -24.28 -17.50
CA THR A 133 4.43 -23.47 -16.52
C THR A 133 4.38 -24.17 -15.18
N ARG A 134 4.60 -23.43 -14.10
CA ARG A 134 4.57 -23.90 -12.72
C ARG A 134 3.71 -22.97 -11.88
N GLN A 135 3.35 -23.41 -10.67
CA GLN A 135 2.52 -22.61 -9.74
C GLN A 135 3.38 -21.88 -8.70
N ASP A 136 4.55 -22.45 -8.42
CA ASP A 136 5.52 -22.10 -7.38
C ASP A 136 6.76 -21.36 -7.92
N LEU A 137 6.87 -21.22 -9.25
CA LEU A 137 8.02 -20.60 -9.91
C LEU A 137 7.64 -20.05 -11.28
N ILE A 138 8.24 -18.93 -11.68
CA ILE A 138 8.34 -18.51 -13.07
C ILE A 138 9.82 -18.50 -13.46
N GLU A 139 10.18 -19.25 -14.50
CA GLU A 139 11.55 -19.35 -15.00
C GLU A 139 11.71 -18.52 -16.27
N PHE A 140 12.61 -17.54 -16.22
CA PHE A 140 13.08 -16.78 -17.37
C PHE A 140 14.39 -17.39 -17.89
N GLN A 141 14.91 -16.86 -18.99
CA GLN A 141 16.15 -17.34 -19.59
C GLN A 141 17.36 -17.14 -18.66
N TYR A 142 17.39 -16.01 -17.93
CA TYR A 142 18.55 -15.59 -17.12
C TYR A 142 18.26 -15.46 -15.62
N CYS A 143 16.99 -15.61 -15.20
CA CYS A 143 16.62 -15.48 -13.79
C CYS A 143 15.35 -16.26 -13.46
N GLU A 144 14.99 -16.29 -12.17
CA GLU A 144 13.83 -17.00 -11.65
C GLU A 144 13.04 -16.13 -10.68
N MET A 145 11.71 -16.28 -10.69
CA MET A 145 10.80 -15.67 -9.72
C MET A 145 10.09 -16.76 -8.92
N PHE A 146 10.51 -16.98 -7.68
CA PHE A 146 9.89 -17.91 -6.74
C PHE A 146 8.51 -17.40 -6.31
N VAL A 147 7.59 -18.31 -6.05
CA VAL A 147 6.24 -17.98 -5.57
C VAL A 147 6.01 -18.64 -4.21
N ALA A 148 5.70 -17.81 -3.22
CA ALA A 148 5.49 -18.22 -1.83
C ALA A 148 4.15 -17.71 -1.28
N TRP A 149 3.78 -18.15 -0.08
CA TRP A 149 2.62 -17.63 0.64
C TRP A 149 2.85 -17.67 2.15
N ALA A 150 2.18 -16.76 2.89
CA ALA A 150 2.45 -16.51 4.32
C ALA A 150 2.45 -17.78 5.20
N LEU A 151 1.52 -18.70 4.96
CA LEU A 151 1.36 -19.94 5.73
C LEU A 151 2.31 -21.08 5.33
N SER A 152 3.30 -20.84 4.46
CA SER A 152 4.30 -21.84 4.11
C SER A 152 5.70 -21.30 4.35
N ALA A 153 6.14 -21.45 5.60
CA ALA A 153 7.46 -21.01 6.01
C ALA A 153 8.60 -21.67 5.21
N SER A 154 8.43 -22.94 4.81
CA SER A 154 9.34 -23.61 3.88
C SER A 154 9.52 -22.90 2.53
N THR A 155 8.44 -22.35 1.94
CA THR A 155 8.55 -21.56 0.70
C THR A 155 9.17 -20.18 0.93
N LEU A 156 9.07 -19.63 2.14
CA LEU A 156 9.62 -18.34 2.52
C LEU A 156 11.07 -18.40 3.00
N ALA A 157 11.56 -19.56 3.44
CA ALA A 157 12.82 -19.70 4.17
C ALA A 157 14.02 -20.18 3.34
N ASP A 158 13.84 -20.56 2.08
CA ASP A 158 14.82 -21.40 1.35
C ASP A 158 15.56 -20.70 0.19
N LYS A 159 15.33 -19.40 -0.07
CA LYS A 159 15.82 -18.73 -1.30
C LYS A 159 16.34 -17.31 -1.08
N ASP A 160 17.56 -16.99 -1.52
CA ASP A 160 18.05 -15.60 -1.53
C ASP A 160 17.54 -14.86 -2.76
N VAL A 161 16.96 -13.67 -2.55
CA VAL A 161 16.33 -12.88 -3.63
C VAL A 161 16.71 -11.41 -3.57
N LYS A 162 17.06 -10.85 -4.73
CA LYS A 162 17.36 -9.42 -4.89
C LYS A 162 16.09 -8.60 -4.96
N VAL A 163 15.05 -9.09 -5.64
CA VAL A 163 13.77 -8.37 -5.79
C VAL A 163 12.60 -9.16 -5.18
N GLY A 164 11.94 -8.59 -4.18
CA GLY A 164 10.79 -9.19 -3.51
C GLY A 164 9.51 -8.38 -3.71
N HIS A 165 8.38 -9.05 -3.94
CA HIS A 165 7.05 -8.46 -3.90
C HIS A 165 6.14 -9.23 -2.93
N ALA A 166 5.84 -8.62 -1.78
CA ALA A 166 4.90 -9.11 -0.79
C ALA A 166 3.54 -8.42 -0.97
N ASN A 167 2.56 -9.19 -1.44
CA ASN A 167 1.21 -8.77 -1.75
C ASN A 167 0.25 -9.01 -0.58
N GLU A 168 -0.65 -8.04 -0.35
CA GLU A 168 -1.70 -8.09 0.68
C GLU A 168 -1.15 -8.37 2.09
N ILE A 169 -0.07 -7.69 2.48
CA ILE A 169 0.68 -8.02 3.71
C ILE A 169 -0.13 -7.91 4.98
N ASP A 170 -1.17 -7.08 5.02
CA ASP A 170 -2.08 -6.96 6.17
C ASP A 170 -2.90 -8.22 6.44
N LYS A 171 -3.02 -9.10 5.44
CA LYS A 171 -3.69 -10.41 5.55
C LYS A 171 -2.71 -11.54 5.81
N TRP A 172 -1.43 -11.25 6.05
CA TRP A 172 -0.46 -12.28 6.38
C TRP A 172 -0.62 -12.63 7.86
N GLU A 173 -1.29 -13.75 8.08
CA GLU A 173 -1.49 -14.33 9.40
C GLU A 173 -0.29 -15.20 9.77
N GLN A 174 0.04 -15.21 11.05
CA GLN A 174 0.92 -16.21 11.65
C GLN A 174 0.02 -17.11 12.49
N GLU A 175 0.11 -18.43 12.32
CA GLU A 175 -0.65 -19.35 13.16
C GLU A 175 -0.19 -19.18 14.61
N SER A 176 -1.15 -19.15 15.55
CA SER A 176 -0.86 -18.99 16.98
C SER A 176 -0.03 -20.15 17.56
N THR A 177 -0.02 -21.29 16.85
CA THR A 177 0.78 -22.48 17.16
C THR A 177 2.11 -22.54 16.40
N ALA A 178 2.42 -21.55 15.57
CA ALA A 178 3.66 -21.53 14.80
C ALA A 178 4.87 -21.37 15.72
N THR A 179 5.83 -22.29 15.61
CA THR A 179 7.14 -22.21 16.26
C THR A 179 8.13 -21.37 15.45
N GLU A 180 7.83 -21.13 14.17
CA GLU A 180 8.67 -20.36 13.26
C GLU A 180 8.46 -18.84 13.36
N ALA A 181 9.44 -18.07 12.87
CA ALA A 181 9.40 -16.61 12.87
C ALA A 181 8.25 -16.06 12.01
N ASP A 182 7.90 -14.79 12.25
CA ASP A 182 6.86 -14.08 11.50
C ASP A 182 7.07 -14.20 9.97
N PRO A 183 6.03 -14.52 9.18
CA PRO A 183 6.18 -14.79 7.75
C PRO A 183 6.69 -13.58 6.95
N LEU A 184 6.30 -12.36 7.34
CA LEU A 184 6.79 -11.15 6.67
C LEU A 184 8.28 -10.93 6.98
N LYS A 185 8.73 -11.29 8.18
CA LYS A 185 10.15 -11.30 8.54
C LYS A 185 10.93 -12.35 7.75
N LEU A 186 10.41 -13.58 7.62
CA LEU A 186 11.02 -14.64 6.80
C LEU A 186 11.19 -14.20 5.34
N PHE A 187 10.16 -13.56 4.77
CA PHE A 187 10.21 -12.96 3.44
C PHE A 187 11.28 -11.87 3.34
N SER A 188 11.29 -10.92 4.27
CA SER A 188 12.22 -9.79 4.26
C SER A 188 13.68 -10.21 4.41
N ASP A 189 13.92 -11.31 5.12
CA ASP A 189 15.24 -11.88 5.35
C ASP A 189 15.84 -12.52 4.08
N ARG A 190 15.04 -12.78 3.04
CA ARG A 190 15.52 -13.29 1.76
C ARG A 190 16.43 -12.32 1.01
N GLY A 191 16.34 -11.03 1.33
CA GLY A 191 17.19 -10.01 0.73
C GLY A 191 18.50 -9.76 1.46
N LYS A 192 18.84 -10.52 2.51
CA LYS A 192 20.03 -10.24 3.36
C LYS A 192 21.33 -10.27 2.57
N ASP A 193 21.52 -11.25 1.70
CA ASP A 193 22.73 -11.37 0.88
C ASP A 193 22.82 -10.28 -0.19
N PHE A 194 21.70 -9.63 -0.50
CA PHE A 194 21.60 -8.48 -1.41
C PHE A 194 21.46 -7.14 -0.65
N HIS A 195 21.98 -7.03 0.58
CA HIS A 195 21.74 -5.87 1.46
C HIS A 195 21.89 -4.51 0.78
N SER A 196 22.95 -4.33 -0.04
CA SER A 196 23.26 -3.07 -0.71
C SER A 196 22.53 -2.86 -2.04
N THR A 197 21.80 -3.84 -2.57
CA THR A 197 21.20 -3.76 -3.93
C THR A 197 19.76 -4.27 -4.01
N ARG A 198 19.19 -4.77 -2.91
CA ARG A 198 17.84 -5.36 -2.89
C ARG A 198 16.74 -4.33 -3.18
N LYS A 199 15.61 -4.81 -3.71
CA LYS A 199 14.37 -4.05 -3.91
C LYS A 199 13.18 -4.85 -3.40
N PHE A 200 12.60 -4.42 -2.28
CA PHE A 200 11.47 -5.12 -1.65
C PHE A 200 10.23 -4.25 -1.65
N ILE A 201 9.17 -4.73 -2.29
CA ILE A 201 7.87 -4.09 -2.41
C ILE A 201 6.92 -4.77 -1.42
N TYR A 202 6.33 -3.97 -0.54
CA TYR A 202 5.31 -4.40 0.42
C TYR A 202 4.04 -3.65 0.12
N GLU A 203 2.95 -4.36 -0.14
CA GLU A 203 1.70 -3.71 -0.49
C GLU A 203 0.51 -4.37 0.19
N GLY A 204 -0.50 -3.55 0.47
CA GLY A 204 -1.74 -4.04 1.04
C GLY A 204 -2.74 -2.92 1.25
N THR A 205 -3.94 -3.34 1.62
CA THR A 205 -4.97 -2.43 2.11
C THR A 205 -4.96 -2.52 3.63
N PRO A 206 -4.88 -1.41 4.37
CA PRO A 206 -4.71 -1.45 5.81
C PRO A 206 -5.95 -2.00 6.51
N THR A 207 -5.76 -2.53 7.71
CA THR A 207 -6.81 -3.16 8.51
C THR A 207 -7.08 -2.38 9.80
N ILE A 208 -6.56 -2.82 10.94
CA ILE A 208 -6.82 -2.24 12.26
C ILE A 208 -5.60 -1.42 12.69
N ARG A 209 -5.83 -0.22 13.23
CA ARG A 209 -4.75 0.64 13.72
C ARG A 209 -3.92 -0.09 14.76
N GLY A 210 -2.59 0.00 14.67
CA GLY A 210 -1.66 -0.66 15.58
C GLY A 210 -1.51 -2.17 15.37
N LYS A 211 -2.25 -2.77 14.42
CA LYS A 211 -2.04 -4.16 13.95
C LYS A 211 -1.69 -4.22 12.46
N SER A 212 -2.03 -3.18 11.71
CA SER A 212 -1.79 -3.10 10.27
C SER A 212 -0.29 -3.12 9.96
N ARG A 213 0.16 -4.19 9.30
CA ARG A 213 1.56 -4.39 8.92
C ARG A 213 2.02 -3.33 7.92
N VAL A 214 1.18 -3.00 6.93
CA VAL A 214 1.48 -1.98 5.93
C VAL A 214 1.52 -0.59 6.55
N GLU A 215 0.68 -0.30 7.56
CA GLU A 215 0.74 0.96 8.31
C GLU A 215 2.07 1.09 9.05
N HIS A 216 2.45 0.05 9.81
CA HIS A 216 3.71 0.05 10.55
C HIS A 216 4.92 0.28 9.64
N LEU A 217 4.98 -0.40 8.50
CA LEU A 217 6.06 -0.19 7.52
C LEU A 217 6.00 1.20 6.90
N ARG A 218 4.80 1.71 6.58
CA ARG A 218 4.63 3.03 5.97
C ARG A 218 5.18 4.13 6.86
N ILE A 219 4.73 4.20 8.12
CA ILE A 219 5.09 5.29 9.04
C ILE A 219 6.57 5.31 9.39
N GLN A 220 7.31 4.21 9.15
CA GLN A 220 8.76 4.13 9.37
C GLN A 220 9.59 4.68 8.20
N GLY A 221 9.01 4.81 7.01
CA GLY A 221 9.67 5.37 5.82
C GLY A 221 9.31 6.82 5.55
N THR A 222 9.42 7.25 4.29
CA THR A 222 9.19 8.64 3.84
C THR A 222 7.75 9.12 4.01
N ASN A 223 6.80 8.20 4.17
CA ASN A 223 5.39 8.42 4.47
C ASN A 223 4.72 9.45 3.54
N CYS A 224 4.88 9.23 2.24
CA CYS A 224 4.46 10.15 1.21
C CYS A 224 2.94 10.18 1.01
N ARG A 225 2.45 11.39 0.76
CA ARG A 225 1.09 11.70 0.30
C ARG A 225 1.12 12.15 -1.16
N PHE A 226 0.05 11.84 -1.90
CA PHE A 226 -0.09 12.29 -3.28
C PHE A 226 -0.80 13.65 -3.30
N CYS A 227 -0.20 14.64 -3.95
CA CYS A 227 -0.73 16.01 -4.03
C CYS A 227 -1.13 16.30 -5.47
N VAL A 228 -2.30 16.92 -5.67
CA VAL A 228 -2.85 17.24 -7.00
C VAL A 228 -3.19 18.74 -7.09
N PRO A 229 -3.02 19.37 -8.26
CA PRO A 229 -3.30 20.79 -8.44
C PRO A 229 -4.81 21.05 -8.48
N CYS A 230 -5.27 22.08 -7.78
CA CYS A 230 -6.61 22.61 -7.99
C CYS A 230 -6.75 23.14 -9.44
N PRO A 231 -7.81 22.79 -10.19
CA PRO A 231 -8.01 23.31 -11.56
C PRO A 231 -8.27 24.82 -11.60
N HIS A 232 -8.61 25.43 -10.45
CA HIS A 232 -8.96 26.85 -10.34
C HIS A 232 -7.79 27.72 -9.89
N CYS A 233 -7.18 27.40 -8.74
CA CYS A 233 -6.07 28.18 -8.18
C CYS A 233 -4.69 27.59 -8.44
N GLN A 234 -4.59 26.37 -8.99
CA GLN A 234 -3.33 25.65 -9.25
C GLN A 234 -2.49 25.31 -8.02
N GLU A 235 -2.97 25.61 -6.82
CA GLU A 235 -2.32 25.16 -5.60
C GLU A 235 -2.46 23.65 -5.42
N TYR A 236 -1.37 23.00 -5.04
CA TYR A 236 -1.30 21.55 -4.84
C TYR A 236 -1.81 21.18 -3.45
N GLN A 237 -2.75 20.23 -3.41
CA GLN A 237 -3.39 19.79 -2.18
C GLN A 237 -3.45 18.26 -2.10
N THR A 238 -3.46 17.74 -0.88
CA THR A 238 -3.86 16.35 -0.61
C THR A 238 -5.38 16.29 -0.55
N LEU A 239 -5.99 15.34 -1.24
CA LEU A 239 -7.44 15.14 -1.20
C LEU A 239 -7.87 14.56 0.14
N GLU A 240 -8.75 15.28 0.81
CA GLU A 240 -9.34 14.92 2.09
C GLU A 240 -10.83 14.58 1.92
N PHE A 241 -11.30 13.59 2.67
CA PHE A 241 -12.69 13.15 2.59
C PHE A 241 -13.68 14.27 2.90
N ASP A 242 -13.36 15.10 3.89
CA ASP A 242 -14.24 16.15 4.40
C ASP A 242 -14.51 17.24 3.35
N GLN A 243 -13.67 17.30 2.31
CA GLN A 243 -13.84 18.18 1.16
C GLN A 243 -14.69 17.58 0.04
N ILE A 244 -15.03 16.28 0.09
CA ILE A 244 -16.06 15.71 -0.77
C ILE A 244 -17.41 16.15 -0.19
N LYS A 245 -18.03 17.15 -0.82
CA LYS A 245 -19.32 17.71 -0.41
C LYS A 245 -20.41 17.15 -1.31
N TRP A 246 -21.64 17.14 -0.80
CA TRP A 246 -22.85 16.84 -1.56
C TRP A 246 -24.04 17.55 -0.90
N GLN A 247 -25.13 17.71 -1.63
CA GLN A 247 -26.33 18.34 -1.08
C GLN A 247 -26.94 17.47 0.02
N LYS A 248 -27.31 18.11 1.13
CA LYS A 248 -28.01 17.46 2.24
C LYS A 248 -29.47 17.92 2.21
N GLY A 249 -30.39 16.96 2.30
CA GLY A 249 -31.82 17.24 2.46
C GLY A 249 -32.17 17.74 3.86
N PRO A 250 -33.48 17.90 4.15
CA PRO A 250 -33.98 18.35 5.45
C PRO A 250 -33.39 17.53 6.61
N GLY A 251 -32.86 18.21 7.62
CA GLY A 251 -32.23 17.58 8.79
C GLY A 251 -30.81 17.05 8.56
N GLY A 252 -30.11 17.49 7.51
CA GLY A 252 -28.71 17.16 7.27
C GLY A 252 -28.46 15.74 6.74
N LYS A 253 -29.52 15.01 6.37
CA LYS A 253 -29.45 13.66 5.82
C LYS A 253 -29.47 13.71 4.29
N SER A 254 -28.83 12.74 3.65
CA SER A 254 -28.88 12.53 2.19
C SER A 254 -29.11 11.04 1.93
N THR A 255 -29.78 10.71 0.84
CA THR A 255 -29.79 9.35 0.28
C THR A 255 -28.48 9.09 -0.49
N PRO A 256 -28.10 7.82 -0.70
CA PRO A 256 -26.95 7.49 -1.54
C PRO A 256 -27.07 8.07 -2.95
N ASP A 257 -28.26 8.02 -3.56
CA ASP A 257 -28.48 8.55 -4.92
C ASP A 257 -28.33 10.08 -4.96
N ALA A 258 -28.94 10.82 -4.03
CA ALA A 258 -28.77 12.27 -3.98
C ALA A 258 -27.31 12.68 -3.69
N ALA A 259 -26.59 11.89 -2.88
CA ALA A 259 -25.17 12.11 -2.66
C ALA A 259 -24.36 11.83 -3.94
N ARG A 260 -24.71 10.79 -4.71
CA ARG A 260 -24.07 10.49 -6.00
C ARG A 260 -24.21 11.63 -6.98
N ASP A 261 -25.42 12.16 -7.13
CA ASP A 261 -25.75 13.10 -8.20
C ASP A 261 -25.24 14.53 -7.93
N THR A 262 -24.98 14.87 -6.67
CA THR A 262 -24.66 16.24 -6.25
C THR A 262 -23.24 16.40 -5.69
N ALA A 263 -22.44 15.33 -5.69
CA ALA A 263 -21.13 15.37 -5.10
C ALA A 263 -20.12 16.19 -5.91
N TYR A 264 -19.29 16.93 -5.21
CA TYR A 264 -18.13 17.64 -5.73
C TYR A 264 -17.01 17.65 -4.69
N TYR A 265 -15.80 17.97 -5.10
CA TYR A 265 -14.70 18.23 -4.17
C TYR A 265 -14.50 19.74 -4.00
N GLU A 266 -14.41 20.24 -2.78
CA GLU A 266 -14.14 21.65 -2.45
C GLU A 266 -12.64 21.85 -2.21
N CYS A 267 -11.99 22.77 -2.94
CA CYS A 267 -10.56 23.00 -2.78
C CYS A 267 -10.23 23.57 -1.38
N ILE A 268 -9.23 22.99 -0.68
CA ILE A 268 -8.82 23.45 0.65
C ILE A 268 -8.22 24.86 0.67
N GLU A 269 -7.67 25.30 -0.47
CA GLU A 269 -6.96 26.58 -0.57
C GLU A 269 -7.89 27.72 -1.01
N CYS A 270 -8.68 27.51 -2.08
CA CYS A 270 -9.52 28.56 -2.66
C CYS A 270 -11.03 28.38 -2.46
N GLY A 271 -11.48 27.24 -1.92
CA GLY A 271 -12.91 26.92 -1.78
C GLY A 271 -13.63 26.64 -3.10
N GLY A 272 -12.91 26.55 -4.22
CA GLY A 272 -13.52 26.31 -5.53
C GLY A 272 -14.06 24.88 -5.70
N THR A 273 -15.20 24.76 -6.40
CA THR A 273 -15.86 23.49 -6.71
C THR A 273 -15.15 22.70 -7.81
N ILE A 274 -14.64 21.52 -7.49
CA ILE A 274 -13.96 20.59 -8.40
C ILE A 274 -14.91 19.43 -8.72
N GLU A 275 -15.52 19.49 -9.91
CA GLU A 275 -16.35 18.41 -10.45
C GLU A 275 -15.55 17.25 -11.08
N ASP A 276 -16.21 16.13 -11.36
CA ASP A 276 -15.59 14.92 -11.92
C ASP A 276 -14.87 15.17 -13.27
N HIS A 277 -15.38 16.08 -14.10
CA HIS A 277 -14.75 16.41 -15.39
C HIS A 277 -13.36 17.05 -15.25
N HIS A 278 -13.03 17.62 -14.10
CA HIS A 278 -11.70 18.15 -13.79
C HIS A 278 -10.69 17.05 -13.38
N ARG A 279 -11.17 15.92 -12.84
CA ARG A 279 -10.34 14.92 -12.17
C ARG A 279 -9.24 14.37 -13.07
N VAL A 280 -9.55 14.06 -14.34
CA VAL A 280 -8.58 13.42 -15.23
C VAL A 280 -7.32 14.26 -15.39
N LYS A 281 -7.46 15.57 -15.62
CA LYS A 281 -6.31 16.48 -15.73
C LYS A 281 -5.63 16.66 -14.37
N MET A 282 -6.41 16.83 -13.31
CA MET A 282 -5.93 17.00 -11.94
C MET A 282 -5.07 15.82 -11.45
N MET A 283 -5.55 14.58 -11.55
CA MET A 283 -4.81 13.39 -11.09
C MET A 283 -3.54 13.12 -11.91
N ARG A 284 -3.56 13.44 -13.22
CA ARG A 284 -2.40 13.26 -14.11
C ARG A 284 -1.29 14.28 -13.86
N ALA A 285 -1.62 15.41 -13.26
CA ALA A 285 -0.68 16.45 -12.87
C ALA A 285 -0.30 16.35 -11.37
N GLY A 286 -0.55 15.19 -10.72
CA GLY A 286 -0.19 15.01 -9.33
C GLY A 286 1.28 14.63 -9.11
N VAL A 287 1.82 15.03 -7.97
CA VAL A 287 3.18 14.73 -7.51
C VAL A 287 3.15 14.11 -6.11
N TRP A 288 4.15 13.31 -5.77
CA TRP A 288 4.32 12.81 -4.41
C TRP A 288 5.06 13.81 -3.53
N CYS A 289 4.67 13.88 -2.26
CA CYS A 289 5.26 14.73 -1.24
C CYS A 289 5.57 13.91 0.01
N PRO A 290 6.81 13.92 0.52
CA PRO A 290 7.16 13.18 1.73
C PRO A 290 6.62 13.87 2.98
N GLU A 291 6.54 13.13 4.08
CA GLU A 291 6.06 13.65 5.36
C GLU A 291 6.91 14.83 5.86
N GLY A 292 6.21 15.86 6.34
CA GLY A 292 6.81 17.11 6.83
C GLY A 292 7.16 18.14 5.75
N ALA A 293 7.09 17.76 4.47
CA ALA A 293 7.39 18.66 3.36
C ALA A 293 6.12 19.25 2.73
N LYS A 294 6.30 20.32 1.94
CA LYS A 294 5.25 20.97 1.15
C LYS A 294 5.57 20.98 -0.34
N VAL A 295 4.56 21.16 -1.17
CA VAL A 295 4.72 21.22 -2.63
C VAL A 295 4.81 22.67 -3.07
N LYS A 296 5.85 23.00 -3.84
CA LYS A 296 5.98 24.26 -4.58
C LYS A 296 5.17 24.15 -5.87
N SER A 297 3.93 24.64 -5.86
CA SER A 297 2.93 24.45 -6.93
C SER A 297 3.46 24.71 -8.34
N LYS A 298 4.15 25.85 -8.56
CA LYS A 298 4.74 26.16 -9.87
C LYS A 298 5.82 25.17 -10.30
N ALA A 299 6.73 24.82 -9.40
CA ALA A 299 7.82 23.88 -9.69
C ALA A 299 7.31 22.44 -9.91
N ALA A 300 6.20 22.05 -9.27
CA ALA A 300 5.53 20.79 -9.53
C ALA A 300 4.99 20.71 -10.96
N MET A 301 4.37 21.78 -11.45
CA MET A 301 3.91 21.85 -12.84
C MET A 301 5.08 21.79 -13.83
N ASP A 302 6.16 22.52 -13.56
CA ASP A 302 7.37 22.52 -14.39
C ASP A 302 8.03 21.12 -14.44
N GLU A 303 7.98 20.36 -13.34
CA GLU A 303 8.52 19.00 -13.29
C GLU A 303 7.77 18.04 -14.22
N HIS A 304 6.44 18.15 -14.29
CA HIS A 304 5.66 17.37 -15.26
C HIS A 304 6.07 17.69 -16.70
N ALA A 305 6.21 18.99 -17.03
CA ALA A 305 6.67 19.39 -18.36
C ALA A 305 8.07 18.84 -18.67
N ARG A 306 9.00 18.93 -17.71
CA ARG A 306 10.36 18.40 -17.88
C ARG A 306 10.36 16.90 -18.18
N ARG A 307 9.54 16.12 -17.47
CA ARG A 307 9.48 14.65 -17.66
C ARG A 307 8.90 14.22 -19.00
N LEU A 308 7.98 15.01 -19.58
CA LEU A 308 7.45 14.75 -20.93
C LEU A 308 8.54 14.86 -22.00
N TYR A 309 9.58 15.65 -21.76
CA TYR A 309 10.70 15.85 -22.68
C TYR A 309 12.00 15.17 -22.21
N ALA A 310 11.95 14.37 -21.14
CA ALA A 310 13.11 13.64 -20.65
C ALA A 310 13.54 12.61 -21.70
N LYS A 311 14.84 12.53 -21.96
CA LYS A 311 15.39 11.52 -22.89
C LYS A 311 15.31 10.13 -22.26
N PRO A 312 15.23 9.05 -23.06
CA PRO A 312 15.47 7.71 -22.55
C PRO A 312 16.76 7.65 -21.74
N GLY A 313 16.70 7.04 -20.55
CA GLY A 313 17.82 6.95 -19.61
C GLY A 313 18.16 8.22 -18.82
N GLU A 314 17.48 9.35 -19.07
CA GLU A 314 17.67 10.53 -18.23
C GLU A 314 17.12 10.27 -16.83
N LYS A 315 17.98 10.30 -15.82
CA LYS A 315 17.57 10.22 -14.42
C LYS A 315 16.74 11.45 -14.05
N VAL A 316 15.43 11.26 -13.95
CA VAL A 316 14.48 12.34 -13.65
C VAL A 316 14.23 12.54 -12.15
N TRP A 317 14.67 11.61 -11.31
CA TRP A 317 14.56 11.72 -9.87
C TRP A 317 15.80 11.18 -9.20
N ASP A 318 16.36 11.96 -8.28
CA ASP A 318 17.51 11.58 -7.48
C ASP A 318 17.25 11.84 -6.00
N GLY A 319 16.12 11.32 -5.52
CA GLY A 319 15.76 11.37 -4.11
C GLY A 319 15.12 12.70 -3.72
N TRP A 320 14.60 12.75 -2.50
CA TRP A 320 13.82 13.89 -2.02
C TRP A 320 14.64 15.18 -1.90
N SER A 321 15.93 15.08 -1.59
CA SER A 321 16.83 16.25 -1.56
C SER A 321 17.02 16.92 -2.93
N SER A 322 16.83 16.18 -4.02
CA SER A 322 16.87 16.72 -5.39
C SER A 322 15.50 17.12 -5.94
N ALA A 323 14.41 16.82 -5.22
CA ALA A 323 13.05 16.99 -5.69
C ALA A 323 12.68 18.48 -5.73
N ARG A 324 12.78 19.08 -6.92
CA ARG A 324 12.64 20.53 -7.15
C ARG A 324 11.28 21.09 -6.75
N TRP A 325 10.25 20.24 -6.76
CA TRP A 325 8.88 20.61 -6.40
C TRP A 325 8.61 20.54 -4.90
N ILE A 326 9.60 20.14 -4.09
CA ILE A 326 9.46 20.05 -2.64
C ILE A 326 10.06 21.29 -1.98
N GLU A 327 9.33 21.79 -0.99
CA GLU A 327 9.75 22.74 0.03
C GLU A 327 9.95 22.02 1.35
N ASP A 328 10.88 22.51 2.16
CA ASP A 328 11.30 21.92 3.44
C ASP A 328 12.01 20.57 3.31
N GLU A 329 12.72 20.20 4.35
CA GLU A 329 13.36 18.89 4.42
C GLU A 329 12.35 17.81 4.83
N PRO A 330 12.33 16.64 4.17
CA PRO A 330 11.54 15.51 4.62
C PRO A 330 11.86 15.14 6.07
N VAL A 331 10.85 14.81 6.87
CA VAL A 331 11.06 14.33 8.26
C VAL A 331 11.91 13.06 8.28
N LYS A 332 11.82 12.25 7.23
CA LYS A 332 12.59 11.02 7.05
C LYS A 332 13.17 10.96 5.65
N ASP A 333 14.49 11.10 5.56
CA ASP A 333 15.24 10.61 4.41
C ASP A 333 15.67 9.15 4.71
N SER A 334 15.08 8.20 3.98
CA SER A 334 15.14 6.79 4.31
C SER A 334 15.31 5.94 3.06
N ILE A 335 15.98 4.79 3.21
CA ILE A 335 16.02 3.74 2.17
C ILE A 335 14.63 3.10 1.94
N SER A 336 13.61 3.50 2.70
CA SER A 336 12.24 3.06 2.59
C SER A 336 11.35 4.17 2.03
N ALA A 337 11.03 4.10 0.74
CA ALA A 337 10.04 4.97 0.10
C ALA A 337 8.63 4.42 0.36
N THR A 338 7.80 5.15 1.08
CA THR A 338 6.50 4.64 1.54
C THR A 338 5.37 5.58 1.19
N TYR A 339 4.20 5.03 0.88
CA TYR A 339 3.13 5.76 0.19
C TYR A 339 1.75 5.42 0.76
N GLN A 340 0.92 6.44 1.02
CA GLN A 340 -0.50 6.30 1.29
C GLN A 340 -1.31 6.79 0.09
N LEU A 341 -2.38 6.08 -0.29
CA LEU A 341 -3.27 6.55 -1.36
C LEU A 341 -4.70 6.06 -1.17
N SER A 342 -5.65 7.00 -1.22
CA SER A 342 -7.08 6.72 -1.19
C SER A 342 -7.66 6.46 -2.60
N SER A 343 -8.80 5.80 -2.68
CA SER A 343 -9.64 5.73 -3.88
C SER A 343 -10.09 7.10 -4.39
N TYR A 344 -9.92 8.17 -3.62
CA TYR A 344 -10.18 9.54 -4.07
C TYR A 344 -9.38 9.91 -5.32
N TYR A 345 -8.21 9.29 -5.51
CA TYR A 345 -7.34 9.51 -6.66
C TYR A 345 -7.61 8.57 -7.84
N ALA A 346 -8.45 7.55 -7.67
CA ALA A 346 -8.73 6.61 -8.74
C ALA A 346 -9.58 7.26 -9.84
N LEU A 347 -9.17 7.10 -11.10
CA LEU A 347 -9.92 7.58 -12.26
C LEU A 347 -11.10 6.68 -12.64
N SER A 348 -11.25 5.54 -11.96
CA SER A 348 -12.38 4.61 -12.13
C SER A 348 -13.60 4.94 -11.27
N VAL A 349 -13.49 5.90 -10.35
CA VAL A 349 -14.56 6.30 -9.42
C VAL A 349 -14.66 7.82 -9.38
N GLY A 350 -15.88 8.34 -9.37
CA GLY A 350 -16.15 9.78 -9.25
C GLY A 350 -16.36 10.22 -7.80
N TRP A 351 -16.51 11.54 -7.59
CA TRP A 351 -16.90 12.09 -6.29
C TRP A 351 -18.25 11.52 -5.83
N GLY A 352 -19.19 11.35 -6.77
CA GLY A 352 -20.50 10.77 -6.52
C GLY A 352 -20.45 9.35 -5.98
N ASP A 353 -19.60 8.50 -6.56
CA ASP A 353 -19.46 7.11 -6.12
C ASP A 353 -18.95 7.04 -4.67
N ILE A 354 -17.96 7.87 -4.34
CA ILE A 354 -17.36 7.94 -3.01
C ILE A 354 -18.38 8.45 -1.98
N ALA A 355 -19.11 9.51 -2.32
CA ALA A 355 -20.14 10.09 -1.44
C ALA A 355 -21.29 9.11 -1.20
N ALA A 356 -21.77 8.45 -2.25
CA ALA A 356 -22.85 7.45 -2.16
C ALA A 356 -22.46 6.27 -1.26
N GLU A 357 -21.27 5.69 -1.48
CA GLU A 357 -20.75 4.59 -0.65
C GLU A 357 -20.66 5.02 0.83
N PHE A 358 -20.15 6.23 1.10
CA PHE A 358 -20.06 6.71 2.47
C PHE A 358 -21.44 6.85 3.11
N VAL A 359 -22.40 7.44 2.40
CA VAL A 359 -23.77 7.61 2.90
C VAL A 359 -24.43 6.26 3.20
N GLU A 360 -24.19 5.24 2.38
CA GLU A 360 -24.66 3.87 2.61
C GLU A 360 -23.97 3.20 3.81
N SER A 361 -22.69 3.47 4.00
CA SER A 361 -21.84 2.79 4.98
C SER A 361 -21.83 3.42 6.38
N LYS A 362 -21.97 4.75 6.48
CA LYS A 362 -21.68 5.53 7.70
C LYS A 362 -22.44 5.12 8.96
N SER A 363 -23.62 4.52 8.82
CA SER A 363 -24.46 4.12 9.96
C SER A 363 -24.27 2.66 10.37
N LYS A 364 -23.48 1.88 9.63
CA LYS A 364 -23.24 0.44 9.89
C LYS A 364 -21.76 0.22 10.17
N PRO A 365 -21.35 -0.12 11.41
CA PRO A 365 -19.94 -0.19 11.79
C PRO A 365 -19.06 -1.04 10.87
N GLN A 366 -19.55 -2.20 10.43
CA GLN A 366 -18.80 -3.07 9.52
C GLN A 366 -18.63 -2.48 8.12
N LEU A 367 -19.65 -1.80 7.59
CA LEU A 367 -19.55 -1.14 6.29
C LEU A 367 -18.68 0.11 6.38
N LEU A 368 -18.80 0.89 7.47
CA LEU A 368 -17.94 2.04 7.69
C LEU A 368 -16.47 1.64 7.84
N ARG A 369 -16.19 0.52 8.53
CA ARG A 369 -14.85 -0.08 8.55
C ARG A 369 -14.38 -0.42 7.14
N ASN A 370 -15.22 -1.06 6.33
CA ASN A 370 -14.89 -1.36 4.93
C ASN A 370 -14.60 -0.08 4.12
N PHE A 371 -15.40 0.98 4.30
CA PHE A 371 -15.14 2.28 3.68
C PHE A 371 -13.77 2.85 4.08
N ILE A 372 -13.45 2.86 5.37
CA ILE A 372 -12.16 3.37 5.86
C ILE A 372 -10.99 2.56 5.32
N ASN A 373 -11.06 1.23 5.39
CA ASN A 373 -9.98 0.38 4.92
C ASN A 373 -9.87 0.40 3.38
N GLN A 374 -10.96 0.13 2.66
CA GLN A 374 -10.94 -0.15 1.21
C GLN A 374 -11.09 1.07 0.32
N TRP A 375 -11.64 2.18 0.82
CA TRP A 375 -11.81 3.44 0.07
C TRP A 375 -10.86 4.53 0.56
N LYS A 376 -10.77 4.77 1.87
CA LYS A 376 -9.79 5.77 2.37
C LYS A 376 -8.35 5.25 2.27
N GLY A 377 -8.15 3.93 2.36
CA GLY A 377 -6.81 3.37 2.48
C GLY A 377 -6.20 3.67 3.85
N ASP A 378 -7.06 3.79 4.88
CA ASP A 378 -6.68 4.10 6.26
C ASP A 378 -7.03 2.95 7.19
N THR A 379 -6.37 2.90 8.34
CA THR A 379 -6.67 1.93 9.39
C THR A 379 -7.96 2.26 10.12
N TRP A 380 -8.70 1.23 10.49
CA TRP A 380 -9.86 1.34 11.35
C TRP A 380 -9.42 1.39 12.81
N GLU A 381 -9.92 2.38 13.53
CA GLU A 381 -9.78 2.48 14.97
C GLU A 381 -10.92 1.70 15.63
N ILE A 382 -10.57 0.70 16.43
CA ILE A 382 -11.55 0.04 17.28
C ILE A 382 -11.88 1.07 18.36
N ALA A 383 -13.10 1.61 18.33
CA ALA A 383 -13.62 2.35 19.47
C ALA A 383 -13.57 1.41 20.67
N GLU A 384 -12.63 1.64 21.58
CA GLU A 384 -12.71 1.03 22.90
C GLU A 384 -14.04 1.49 23.48
N GLN A 385 -15.00 0.57 23.64
CA GLN A 385 -16.02 0.80 24.64
C GLN A 385 -15.28 0.82 25.97
N LYS A 386 -14.85 2.00 26.39
CA LYS A 386 -14.66 2.30 27.80
C LYS A 386 -16.04 2.16 28.43
N GLN A 387 -16.43 0.92 28.76
CA GLN A 387 -17.38 0.72 29.82
C GLN A 387 -16.69 1.30 31.05
N THR A 388 -17.01 2.54 31.37
CA THR A 388 -16.48 3.13 32.58
C THR A 388 -17.02 2.33 33.76
N TRP A 389 -16.24 2.26 34.83
CA TRP A 389 -16.63 1.59 36.07
C TRP A 389 -17.98 2.13 36.58
N GLU A 390 -18.32 3.39 36.26
CA GLU A 390 -19.64 3.97 36.56
C GLU A 390 -20.79 3.29 35.80
N GLN A 391 -20.59 2.86 34.56
CA GLN A 391 -21.64 2.18 33.77
C GLN A 391 -21.89 0.74 34.24
N LEU A 392 -20.84 0.05 34.70
CA LEU A 392 -20.96 -1.24 35.39
C LEU A 392 -21.56 -1.08 36.79
N GLY A 393 -21.10 -0.07 37.55
CA GLY A 393 -21.64 0.29 38.86
C GLY A 393 -23.13 0.60 38.80
N ASN A 394 -23.59 1.40 37.84
CA ASN A 394 -25.02 1.72 37.67
C ASN A 394 -25.90 0.51 37.30
N ARG A 395 -25.33 -0.59 36.81
CA ARG A 395 -26.05 -1.86 36.58
C ARG A 395 -26.08 -2.76 37.81
N ILE A 396 -25.16 -2.56 38.76
CA ILE A 396 -24.98 -3.40 39.96
C ILE A 396 -25.55 -2.71 41.22
N ILE A 397 -25.74 -1.39 41.21
CA ILE A 397 -26.38 -0.66 42.31
C ILE A 397 -27.86 -1.05 42.41
N VAL A 398 -28.11 -2.07 43.23
CA VAL A 398 -29.41 -2.26 43.87
C VAL A 398 -29.59 -1.12 44.88
N SER A 399 -30.81 -0.62 45.05
CA SER A 399 -31.18 0.48 45.96
C SER A 399 -31.09 0.07 47.44
N LEU A 400 -29.95 -0.47 47.86
CA LEU A 400 -29.68 -0.87 49.23
C LEU A 400 -28.85 0.20 49.89
N GLU A 401 -29.31 0.63 51.07
CA GLU A 401 -28.58 1.55 51.89
C GLU A 401 -27.28 0.90 52.38
N ARG A 402 -26.17 1.63 52.28
CA ARG A 402 -24.85 1.11 52.62
C ARG A 402 -24.83 0.66 54.09
N GLY A 403 -24.41 -0.58 54.33
CA GLY A 403 -24.33 -1.17 55.67
C GLY A 403 -25.55 -2.00 56.08
N LEU A 404 -26.59 -2.06 55.26
CA LEU A 404 -27.73 -2.95 55.46
C LEU A 404 -27.56 -4.24 54.65
N VAL A 405 -27.56 -5.37 55.35
CA VAL A 405 -27.59 -6.70 54.73
C VAL A 405 -29.04 -7.04 54.41
N PRO A 406 -29.40 -7.34 53.15
CA PRO A 406 -30.76 -7.73 52.80
C PRO A 406 -31.24 -8.94 53.61
N ALA A 407 -32.50 -8.93 54.05
CA ALA A 407 -33.07 -10.04 54.82
C ALA A 407 -33.07 -11.38 54.06
N THR A 408 -33.01 -11.34 52.73
CA THR A 408 -32.94 -12.52 51.86
C THR A 408 -31.53 -13.10 51.72
N ALA A 409 -30.49 -12.38 52.19
CA ALA A 409 -29.12 -12.83 52.06
C ALA A 409 -28.86 -14.02 53.01
N SER A 410 -28.31 -15.10 52.45
CA SER A 410 -27.89 -16.29 53.16
C SER A 410 -26.38 -16.32 53.44
N MET A 411 -25.59 -15.54 52.70
CA MET A 411 -24.14 -15.50 52.84
C MET A 411 -23.58 -14.12 52.46
N LEU A 412 -22.49 -13.70 53.11
CA LEU A 412 -21.70 -12.54 52.72
C LEU A 412 -20.32 -12.99 52.27
N THR A 413 -19.80 -12.39 51.21
CA THR A 413 -18.40 -12.54 50.81
C THR A 413 -17.73 -11.19 50.71
N ILE A 414 -16.48 -11.10 51.15
CA ILE A 414 -15.64 -9.92 50.95
C ILE A 414 -14.49 -10.26 50.01
N GLY A 415 -14.39 -9.51 48.91
CA GLY A 415 -13.22 -9.50 48.04
C GLY A 415 -12.36 -8.30 48.39
N VAL A 416 -11.09 -8.52 48.72
CA VAL A 416 -10.14 -7.44 49.01
C VAL A 416 -9.04 -7.48 47.97
N ASP A 417 -8.85 -6.37 47.27
CA ASP A 417 -7.77 -6.16 46.31
C ASP A 417 -6.77 -5.14 46.86
N LYS A 418 -5.50 -5.53 46.88
CA LYS A 418 -4.41 -4.69 47.39
C LYS A 418 -3.85 -3.86 46.26
N GLN A 419 -4.00 -2.54 46.35
CA GLN A 419 -3.32 -1.58 45.51
C GLN A 419 -2.06 -1.06 46.20
N SER A 420 -1.25 -0.27 45.49
CA SER A 420 0.05 0.21 45.99
C SER A 420 -0.05 1.03 47.27
N GLU A 421 -1.13 1.82 47.42
CA GLU A 421 -1.30 2.75 48.56
C GLU A 421 -2.59 2.54 49.36
N PHE A 422 -3.49 1.67 48.91
CA PHE A 422 -4.77 1.41 49.58
C PHE A 422 -5.27 0.01 49.28
N TYR A 423 -6.23 -0.45 50.07
CA TYR A 423 -6.99 -1.66 49.79
C TYR A 423 -8.37 -1.28 49.28
N VAL A 424 -8.75 -1.82 48.14
CA VAL A 424 -10.14 -1.77 47.67
C VAL A 424 -10.81 -3.03 48.16
N PHE A 425 -12.00 -2.90 48.74
CA PHE A 425 -12.79 -4.07 49.08
C PHE A 425 -14.22 -3.93 48.58
N VAL A 426 -14.81 -5.07 48.24
CA VAL A 426 -16.23 -5.20 47.92
C VAL A 426 -16.84 -6.24 48.84
N VAL A 427 -17.99 -5.90 49.44
CA VAL A 427 -18.80 -6.85 50.22
C VAL A 427 -20.03 -7.17 49.36
N VAL A 428 -20.29 -8.45 49.14
CA VAL A 428 -21.40 -8.95 48.32
C VAL A 428 -22.31 -9.81 49.18
N ALA A 429 -23.62 -9.56 49.11
CA ALA A 429 -24.63 -10.37 49.77
C ALA A 429 -25.25 -11.37 48.78
N TRP A 430 -25.30 -12.64 49.15
CA TRP A 430 -25.82 -13.72 48.30
C TRP A 430 -27.15 -14.23 48.81
N SER A 431 -28.18 -14.17 47.97
CA SER A 431 -29.51 -14.76 48.24
C SER A 431 -29.63 -16.16 47.58
N PRO A 432 -30.55 -17.03 48.05
CA PRO A 432 -30.82 -18.31 47.39
C PRO A 432 -31.15 -18.12 45.90
N GLY A 433 -30.63 -18.98 45.02
CA GLY A 433 -30.83 -18.88 43.57
C GLY A 433 -29.80 -18.04 42.80
N GLN A 434 -28.59 -17.83 43.36
CA GLN A 434 -27.46 -17.12 42.72
C GLN A 434 -27.67 -15.61 42.49
N ALA A 435 -28.68 -14.99 43.12
CA ALA A 435 -28.81 -13.55 43.12
C ALA A 435 -27.78 -12.92 44.09
N SER A 436 -27.08 -11.89 43.63
CA SER A 436 -26.14 -11.10 44.44
C SER A 436 -26.59 -9.64 44.53
N HIS A 437 -26.28 -9.01 45.66
CA HIS A 437 -26.62 -7.64 45.99
C HIS A 437 -25.40 -6.88 46.48
#